data_AF-A0A1M6L1Z7-F1
#
_entry.id   AF-A0A1M6L1Z7-F1
#
_cell.length_a   1.000
_cell.length_b   1.000
_cell.length_c   1.000
_cell.angle_alpha   90.00
_cell.angle_beta   90.00
_cell.angle_gamma   90.00
#
_symmetry.space_group_name_H-M   'P 1'
#
loop_
_entity.id
_entity.type
_entity.pdbx_description
1 polymer ?
#
loop_
_entity_poly.entity_id
_entity_poly.type
_entity_poly.pdbx_seq_one_letter_code
_entity_poly.pdbx_strand_id
1 'polypeptide(L)'
;MTRLLLFLFATATIFSCSTSQTIPENRRVSNCKKNFKNDFSKIEFHESFLNIDNKTEKVTEAKFFCLYSFLQTKKVMFDIYGKWNTESVLKGNHHPLLIWSSIPLLEDSSEKFIIITTGEENYNQETYASISILDENGRDALAVNSEYKSELIKIFSDLIRNTNHEDKEFYKVYLKQVSPKKWKKLYSTEAQ
;
A
#
# COMPACT_ATOMS: atom_id res chain seq x y z
N MET A 1 -78.67 26.91 -4.89
CA MET A 1 -78.18 26.66 -6.26
C MET A 1 -76.84 27.36 -6.38
N THR A 2 -75.75 26.62 -6.15
CA THR A 2 -74.70 26.24 -7.15
C THR A 2 -73.75 27.40 -7.48
N ARG A 3 -72.57 27.46 -6.83
CA ARG A 3 -71.22 27.12 -7.36
C ARG A 3 -70.85 27.96 -8.60
N LEU A 4 -69.71 28.65 -8.69
CA LEU A 4 -68.38 28.05 -8.80
C LEU A 4 -67.31 29.18 -8.83
N LEU A 5 -66.24 29.03 -8.07
CA LEU A 5 -65.02 29.87 -8.12
C LEU A 5 -64.19 29.54 -9.37
N LEU A 6 -63.71 30.56 -10.08
CA LEU A 6 -62.72 30.43 -11.16
C LEU A 6 -61.38 31.02 -10.68
N PHE A 7 -60.55 30.17 -10.08
CA PHE A 7 -59.11 30.42 -9.94
C PHE A 7 -58.39 29.71 -11.09
N LEU A 8 -57.87 30.48 -12.04
CA LEU A 8 -56.96 30.00 -13.08
C LEU A 8 -55.53 30.16 -12.59
N PHE A 9 -55.03 29.20 -11.82
CA PHE A 9 -53.59 29.03 -11.59
C PHE A 9 -53.03 28.10 -12.65
N ALA A 10 -52.37 28.67 -13.65
CA ALA A 10 -51.54 27.93 -14.58
C ALA A 10 -50.22 27.58 -13.90
N THR A 11 -50.12 26.40 -13.27
CA THR A 11 -48.84 25.85 -12.84
C THR A 11 -48.35 24.84 -13.88
N ALA A 12 -47.57 25.35 -14.83
CA ALA A 12 -46.72 24.51 -15.65
C ALA A 12 -45.51 24.06 -14.82
N THR A 13 -45.66 22.96 -14.06
CA THR A 13 -44.51 22.29 -13.44
C THR A 13 -43.87 21.37 -14.46
N ILE A 14 -42.84 21.92 -15.08
CA ILE A 14 -41.92 21.31 -16.03
C ILE A 14 -41.32 20.03 -15.41
N PHE A 15 -41.36 18.95 -16.20
CA PHE A 15 -40.66 17.70 -15.98
C PHE A 15 -39.19 17.94 -15.61
N SER A 16 -38.78 17.58 -14.40
CA SER A 16 -37.41 17.14 -14.15
C SER A 16 -37.45 15.64 -13.89
N CYS A 17 -37.49 14.89 -15.00
CA CYS A 17 -37.07 13.49 -14.95
C CYS A 17 -35.56 13.53 -14.74
N SER A 18 -35.11 13.44 -13.49
CA SER A 18 -33.69 13.23 -13.22
C SER A 18 -33.34 11.85 -13.75
N THR A 19 -32.75 11.78 -14.94
CA THR A 19 -32.09 10.56 -15.40
C THR A 19 -30.97 10.29 -14.39
N SER A 20 -31.22 9.41 -13.43
CA SER A 20 -30.13 8.83 -12.67
C SER A 20 -29.29 8.08 -13.68
N GLN A 21 -28.10 8.59 -13.99
CA GLN A 21 -27.11 7.79 -14.69
C GLN A 21 -26.84 6.58 -13.78
N THR A 22 -27.40 5.43 -14.13
CA THR A 22 -26.96 4.16 -13.56
C THR A 22 -25.52 4.00 -14.02
N ILE A 23 -24.59 4.36 -13.14
CA ILE A 23 -23.18 4.04 -13.34
C ILE A 23 -23.13 2.53 -13.58
N PRO A 24 -22.63 2.07 -14.74
CA PRO A 24 -22.61 0.65 -15.04
C PRO A 24 -21.87 -0.08 -13.92
N GLU A 25 -22.53 -1.12 -13.40
CA GLU A 25 -22.08 -2.03 -12.36
C GLU A 25 -20.93 -2.90 -12.90
N ASN A 26 -19.82 -2.26 -13.24
CA ASN A 26 -18.55 -2.91 -13.54
C ASN A 26 -17.39 -2.17 -12.86
N ARG A 27 -17.66 -1.60 -11.67
CA ARG A 27 -16.60 -1.47 -10.67
C ARG A 27 -16.35 -2.89 -10.18
N ARG A 28 -15.22 -3.48 -10.58
CA ARG A 28 -14.68 -4.66 -9.89
C ARG A 28 -14.71 -4.33 -8.40
N VAL A 29 -15.61 -4.96 -7.66
CA VAL A 29 -15.79 -4.72 -6.23
C VAL A 29 -14.48 -5.12 -5.59
N SER A 30 -13.77 -4.16 -4.99
CA SER A 30 -12.64 -4.47 -4.13
C SER A 30 -13.13 -5.45 -3.07
N ASN A 31 -12.51 -6.63 -2.90
CA ASN A 31 -12.97 -7.55 -1.84
C ASN A 31 -12.63 -6.98 -0.44
N CYS A 32 -11.89 -5.86 -0.36
CA CYS A 32 -11.71 -5.10 0.85
C CYS A 32 -13.00 -4.37 1.24
N LYS A 33 -13.81 -5.00 2.09
CA LYS A 33 -14.98 -4.34 2.73
C LYS A 33 -14.58 -3.09 3.54
N LYS A 34 -13.35 -3.06 4.05
CA LYS A 34 -12.72 -1.92 4.73
C LYS A 34 -11.19 -2.04 4.65
N ASN A 35 -10.51 -0.91 4.80
CA ASN A 35 -9.07 -0.88 5.02
C ASN A 35 -8.76 -0.96 6.52
N PHE A 36 -7.73 -1.72 6.89
CA PHE A 36 -7.33 -1.95 8.26
C PHE A 36 -6.09 -1.12 8.60
N LYS A 37 -6.15 -0.34 9.68
CA LYS A 37 -5.02 0.50 10.15
C LYS A 37 -3.86 -0.40 10.59
N ASN A 38 -4.14 -1.32 11.51
CA ASN A 38 -3.18 -2.24 12.14
C ASN A 38 -3.45 -3.71 11.82
N ASP A 39 -3.90 -4.01 10.61
CA ASP A 39 -4.13 -5.41 10.22
C ASP A 39 -4.20 -5.54 8.69
N PHE A 40 -4.38 -6.76 8.20
CA PHE A 40 -4.64 -7.06 6.80
C PHE A 40 -5.67 -8.19 6.71
N SER A 41 -6.38 -8.28 5.60
CA SER A 41 -7.43 -9.29 5.44
C SER A 41 -6.88 -10.65 4.99
N LYS A 42 -5.81 -10.64 4.19
CA LYS A 42 -5.19 -11.82 3.60
C LYS A 42 -3.75 -11.52 3.17
N ILE A 43 -3.00 -12.60 2.98
CA ILE A 43 -1.68 -12.61 2.37
C ILE A 43 -1.77 -13.45 1.10
N GLU A 44 -1.26 -12.94 -0.02
CA GLU A 44 -1.07 -13.73 -1.23
C GLU A 44 0.40 -13.71 -1.65
N PHE A 45 0.87 -14.79 -2.25
CA PHE A 45 2.23 -14.94 -2.73
C PHE A 45 2.23 -14.88 -4.26
N HIS A 46 3.00 -13.95 -4.81
CA HIS A 46 3.11 -13.73 -6.25
C HIS A 46 4.56 -13.82 -6.67
N GLU A 47 4.79 -14.20 -7.91
CA GLU A 47 6.12 -14.11 -8.50
C GLU A 47 6.37 -12.67 -8.95
N SER A 48 7.51 -12.11 -8.57
CA SER A 48 7.95 -10.77 -8.93
C SER A 48 9.35 -10.82 -9.53
N PHE A 49 9.67 -9.83 -10.34
CA PHE A 49 10.96 -9.73 -11.03
C PHE A 49 11.71 -8.51 -10.52
N LEU A 50 12.87 -8.74 -9.93
CA LEU A 50 13.74 -7.70 -9.41
C LEU A 50 14.99 -7.59 -10.25
N ASN A 51 15.39 -6.36 -10.58
CA ASN A 51 16.67 -6.11 -11.21
C ASN A 51 17.72 -5.91 -10.12
N ILE A 52 18.55 -6.93 -9.90
CA ILE A 52 19.66 -6.93 -8.94
C ILE A 52 20.94 -7.11 -9.77
N ASP A 53 21.88 -6.16 -9.68
CA ASP A 53 23.17 -6.21 -10.39
C ASP A 53 23.08 -6.52 -11.90
N ASN A 54 22.15 -5.85 -12.60
CA ASN A 54 21.86 -6.04 -14.02
C ASN A 54 21.35 -7.45 -14.40
N LYS A 55 20.96 -8.27 -13.41
CA LYS A 55 20.23 -9.52 -13.61
C LYS A 55 18.80 -9.34 -13.14
N THR A 56 17.87 -9.89 -13.93
CA THR A 56 16.48 -10.00 -13.51
C THR A 56 16.32 -11.29 -12.73
N GLU A 57 16.21 -11.18 -11.42
CA GLU A 57 15.96 -12.29 -10.53
C GLU A 57 14.46 -12.45 -10.28
N LYS A 58 14.02 -13.71 -10.30
CA LYS A 58 12.64 -14.07 -9.96
C LYS A 58 12.56 -14.33 -8.47
N VAL A 59 11.66 -13.63 -7.78
CA VAL A 59 11.50 -13.71 -6.33
C VAL A 59 10.03 -13.87 -5.95
N THR A 60 9.80 -14.45 -4.78
CA THR A 60 8.48 -14.48 -4.16
C THR A 60 8.18 -13.14 -3.49
N GLU A 61 7.01 -12.58 -3.78
CA GLU A 61 6.46 -11.38 -3.17
C GLU A 61 5.27 -11.77 -2.30
N ALA A 62 5.35 -11.50 -1.00
CA ALA A 62 4.22 -11.59 -0.09
C ALA A 62 3.46 -10.27 -0.08
N LYS A 63 2.21 -10.28 -0.55
CA LYS A 63 1.30 -9.13 -0.61
C LYS A 63 0.29 -9.19 0.53
N PHE A 64 0.31 -8.18 1.39
CA PHE A 64 -0.64 -7.99 2.47
C PHE A 64 -1.76 -7.07 1.99
N PHE A 65 -2.98 -7.58 1.91
CA PHE A 65 -4.10 -6.85 1.29
C PHE A 65 -5.02 -6.15 2.29
N CYS A 66 -5.73 -5.15 1.79
CA CYS A 66 -6.69 -4.33 2.53
C CYS A 66 -6.06 -3.51 3.66
N LEU A 67 -4.80 -3.11 3.48
CA LEU A 67 -4.12 -2.21 4.40
C LEU A 67 -4.64 -0.78 4.27
N TYR A 68 -4.54 0.00 5.35
CA TYR A 68 -4.80 1.43 5.33
C TYR A 68 -3.85 2.21 4.42
N SER A 69 -2.62 1.72 4.25
CA SER A 69 -1.64 2.33 3.37
C SER A 69 -0.78 1.28 2.66
N PHE A 70 -0.56 1.46 1.36
CA PHE A 70 0.42 0.68 0.59
C PHE A 70 1.88 0.91 1.04
N LEU A 71 2.11 1.89 1.91
CA LEU A 71 3.43 2.19 2.47
C LEU A 71 3.68 1.46 3.80
N GLN A 72 2.76 0.61 4.26
CA GLN A 72 2.84 0.00 5.60
C GLN A 72 4.14 -0.79 5.82
N THR A 73 4.54 -1.64 4.87
CA THR A 73 5.78 -2.44 4.98
C THR A 73 7.02 -1.55 4.96
N LYS A 74 7.02 -0.49 4.16
CA LYS A 74 8.08 0.54 4.13
C LYS A 74 8.19 1.26 5.47
N LYS A 75 7.06 1.64 6.07
CA LYS A 75 7.00 2.31 7.36
C LYS A 75 7.53 1.42 8.47
N VAL A 76 7.05 0.17 8.55
CA VAL A 76 7.54 -0.83 9.52
C VAL A 76 9.06 -0.95 9.48
N MET A 77 9.62 -1.11 8.29
CA MET A 77 11.07 -1.23 8.13
C MET A 77 11.80 0.05 8.55
N PHE A 78 11.23 1.22 8.27
CA PHE A 78 11.79 2.49 8.71
C PHE A 78 11.76 2.66 10.23
N ASP A 79 10.63 2.36 10.87
CA ASP A 79 10.46 2.56 12.31
C ASP A 79 11.45 1.70 13.12
N ILE A 80 11.80 0.51 12.61
CA ILE A 80 12.66 -0.45 13.31
C ILE A 80 14.13 -0.28 12.93
N TYR A 81 14.42 -0.16 11.64
CA TYR A 81 15.79 -0.20 11.11
C TYR A 81 16.27 1.13 10.52
N GLY A 82 15.43 2.17 10.58
CA GLY A 82 15.75 3.48 10.04
C GLY A 82 15.70 3.52 8.51
N LYS A 83 16.37 4.50 7.93
CA LYS A 83 16.32 4.75 6.48
C LYS A 83 16.90 3.56 5.70
N TRP A 84 16.21 3.20 4.61
CA TRP A 84 16.67 2.19 3.65
C TRP A 84 18.06 2.50 3.08
N ASN A 85 18.77 1.44 2.67
CA ASN A 85 20.10 1.55 2.07
C ASN A 85 20.03 2.00 0.61
N THR A 86 19.12 1.39 -0.16
CA THR A 86 19.01 1.59 -1.61
C THR A 86 17.55 1.73 -2.02
N GLU A 87 17.31 2.46 -3.11
CA GLU A 87 16.01 2.53 -3.76
C GLU A 87 16.11 2.10 -5.23
N SER A 88 15.06 1.49 -5.75
CA SER A 88 14.98 1.08 -7.16
C SER A 88 13.61 1.41 -7.73
N VAL A 89 13.56 2.12 -8.86
CA VAL A 89 12.31 2.48 -9.52
C VAL A 89 12.05 1.48 -10.64
N LEU A 90 11.01 0.66 -10.47
CA LEU A 90 10.54 -0.20 -11.55
C LEU A 90 9.85 0.64 -12.63
N LYS A 91 10.08 0.31 -13.90
CA LYS A 91 9.49 1.03 -15.05
C LYS A 91 7.95 1.02 -14.93
N GLY A 92 7.35 2.21 -14.85
CA GLY A 92 5.89 2.38 -14.71
C GLY A 92 5.38 2.51 -13.27
N ASN A 93 6.23 2.30 -12.25
CA ASN A 93 5.88 2.53 -10.86
C ASN A 93 6.28 3.94 -10.42
N HIS A 94 5.33 4.67 -9.83
CA HIS A 94 5.56 5.99 -9.27
C HIS A 94 6.22 5.94 -7.88
N HIS A 95 6.23 4.77 -7.25
CA HIS A 95 6.79 4.54 -5.92
C HIS A 95 7.98 3.60 -6.03
N PRO A 96 9.16 3.98 -5.51
CA PRO A 96 10.32 3.10 -5.54
C PRO A 96 10.12 1.88 -4.64
N LEU A 97 10.81 0.80 -5.00
CA LEU A 97 11.21 -0.25 -4.09
C LEU A 97 12.16 0.37 -3.07
N LEU A 98 11.96 0.10 -1.78
CA LEU A 98 12.90 0.47 -0.73
C LEU A 98 13.58 -0.78 -0.21
N ILE A 99 14.92 -0.76 -0.15
CA ILE A 99 15.75 -1.93 0.09
C ILE A 99 16.58 -1.69 1.36
N TRP A 100 16.42 -2.60 2.32
CA TRP A 100 17.28 -2.71 3.50
C TRP A 100 18.19 -3.92 3.36
N SER A 101 19.47 -3.74 3.63
CA SER A 101 20.50 -4.77 3.52
C SER A 101 21.02 -5.15 4.90
N SER A 102 21.37 -6.44 5.08
CA SER A 102 22.01 -6.93 6.30
C SER A 102 21.12 -6.82 7.55
N ILE A 103 19.83 -7.14 7.43
CA ILE A 103 18.85 -7.03 8.51
C ILE A 103 18.79 -8.33 9.33
N PRO A 104 19.06 -8.29 10.66
CA PRO A 104 18.84 -9.43 11.55
C PRO A 104 17.35 -9.48 11.92
N LEU A 105 16.60 -10.40 11.29
CA LEU A 105 15.17 -10.59 11.57
C LEU A 105 14.90 -11.66 12.63
N LEU A 106 15.81 -12.62 12.79
CA LEU A 106 15.63 -13.78 13.65
C LEU A 106 16.46 -13.56 14.93
N GLU A 107 15.82 -13.55 16.10
CA GLU A 107 16.45 -13.18 17.37
C GLU A 107 17.65 -14.08 17.74
N ASP A 108 17.55 -15.37 17.43
CA ASP A 108 18.54 -16.40 17.78
C ASP A 108 19.43 -16.83 16.60
N SER A 109 19.50 -16.04 15.53
CA SER A 109 20.30 -16.37 14.35
C SER A 109 21.28 -15.24 14.00
N SER A 110 22.46 -15.64 13.51
CA SER A 110 23.40 -14.70 12.87
C SER A 110 23.02 -14.38 11.41
N GLU A 111 22.02 -15.08 10.86
CA GLU A 111 21.54 -14.88 9.49
C GLU A 111 21.03 -13.46 9.29
N LYS A 112 21.35 -12.88 8.14
CA LYS A 112 20.93 -11.53 7.78
C LYS A 112 20.24 -11.51 6.45
N PHE A 113 19.22 -10.68 6.36
CA PHE A 113 18.34 -10.64 5.21
C PHE A 113 18.45 -9.33 4.45
N ILE A 114 18.11 -9.39 3.17
CA ILE A 114 17.84 -8.24 2.32
C ILE A 114 16.32 -8.11 2.19
N ILE A 115 15.77 -7.00 2.66
CA ILE A 115 14.33 -6.74 2.67
C ILE A 115 13.98 -5.74 1.60
N ILE A 116 13.05 -6.12 0.73
CA ILE A 116 12.67 -5.34 -0.44
C ILE A 116 11.18 -5.08 -0.31
N THR A 117 10.82 -3.81 -0.17
CA THR A 117 9.43 -3.41 0.11
C THR A 117 8.83 -2.66 -1.06
N THR A 118 7.57 -2.99 -1.37
CA THR A 118 6.78 -2.25 -2.35
C THR A 118 5.31 -2.20 -1.92
N GLY A 119 4.45 -1.69 -2.78
CA GLY A 119 3.02 -1.61 -2.54
C GLY A 119 2.35 -0.75 -3.59
N GLU A 120 1.05 -0.96 -3.73
CA GLU A 120 0.22 -0.24 -4.67
C GLU A 120 -1.09 0.17 -4.01
N GLU A 121 -1.47 1.42 -4.25
CA GLU A 121 -2.79 1.93 -3.94
C GLU A 121 -3.58 1.99 -5.23
N ASN A 122 -4.68 1.26 -5.29
CA ASN A 122 -5.55 1.26 -6.44
C ASN A 122 -6.99 1.38 -5.97
N TYR A 123 -7.63 2.50 -6.34
CA TYR A 123 -9.02 2.80 -5.98
C TYR A 123 -10.04 1.78 -6.51
N ASN A 124 -9.68 1.04 -7.57
CA ASN A 124 -10.52 0.01 -8.21
C ASN A 124 -10.04 -1.43 -7.91
N GLN A 125 -8.96 -1.60 -7.14
CA GLN A 125 -8.47 -2.90 -6.69
C GLN A 125 -8.25 -2.86 -5.17
N GLU A 126 -7.56 -3.85 -4.63
CA GLU A 126 -7.24 -3.95 -3.22
C GLU A 126 -5.90 -3.26 -2.97
N THR A 127 -5.87 -2.29 -2.05
CA THR A 127 -4.61 -1.68 -1.60
C THR A 127 -3.76 -2.74 -0.94
N TYR A 128 -2.49 -2.85 -1.33
CA TYR A 128 -1.55 -3.77 -0.72
C TYR A 128 -0.22 -3.10 -0.45
N ALA A 129 0.44 -3.57 0.62
CA ALA A 129 1.86 -3.40 0.83
C ALA A 129 2.49 -4.78 0.75
N SER A 130 3.74 -4.85 0.34
CA SER A 130 4.39 -6.13 0.10
C SER A 130 5.85 -6.13 0.44
N ILE A 131 6.37 -7.35 0.56
CA ILE A 131 7.76 -7.66 0.82
C ILE A 131 8.24 -8.80 -0.08
N SER A 132 9.50 -8.70 -0.49
CA SER A 132 10.33 -9.83 -0.91
C SER A 132 11.55 -9.86 0.02
N ILE A 133 12.03 -11.07 0.32
CA ILE A 133 13.14 -11.26 1.25
C ILE A 133 14.16 -12.18 0.61
N LEU A 134 15.41 -11.74 0.58
CA LEU A 134 16.54 -12.58 0.23
C LEU A 134 17.38 -12.86 1.48
N ASP A 135 18.00 -14.04 1.54
CA ASP A 135 19.02 -14.32 2.54
C ASP A 135 20.36 -13.64 2.20
N GLU A 136 21.38 -13.86 3.02
CA GLU A 136 22.69 -13.22 2.83
C GLU A 136 23.39 -13.63 1.50
N ASN A 137 22.98 -14.78 0.95
CA ASN A 137 23.49 -15.33 -0.29
C ASN A 137 22.63 -14.92 -1.51
N GLY A 138 21.63 -14.07 -1.32
CA GLY A 138 20.72 -13.61 -2.36
C GLY A 138 19.65 -14.63 -2.76
N ARG A 139 19.45 -15.70 -1.99
CA ARG A 139 18.42 -16.72 -2.27
C ARG A 139 17.06 -16.25 -1.76
N ASP A 140 16.00 -16.56 -2.49
CA ASP A 140 14.63 -16.21 -2.10
C ASP A 140 14.19 -16.91 -0.80
N ALA A 141 14.14 -16.14 0.29
CA ALA A 141 13.79 -16.63 1.61
C ALA A 141 12.28 -16.85 1.79
N LEU A 142 11.45 -16.44 0.82
CA LEU A 142 10.00 -16.68 0.80
C LEU A 142 9.57 -17.75 -0.20
N ALA A 143 10.54 -18.41 -0.87
CA ALA A 143 10.29 -19.52 -1.76
C ALA A 143 9.51 -20.65 -1.06
N VAL A 144 8.76 -21.44 -1.82
CA VAL A 144 7.88 -22.51 -1.30
C VAL A 144 8.59 -23.47 -0.35
N ASN A 145 9.85 -23.80 -0.62
CA ASN A 145 10.66 -24.74 0.16
C ASN A 145 11.64 -24.05 1.12
N SER A 146 11.55 -22.73 1.30
CA SER A 146 12.40 -22.00 2.25
C SER A 146 12.00 -22.32 3.68
N GLU A 147 12.95 -22.70 4.51
CA GLU A 147 12.74 -22.93 5.96
C GLU A 147 12.32 -21.65 6.69
N TYR A 148 12.76 -20.49 6.20
CA TYR A 148 12.49 -19.19 6.82
C TYR A 148 11.06 -18.67 6.57
N LYS A 149 10.38 -19.16 5.54
CA LYS A 149 9.16 -18.54 5.01
C LYS A 149 8.08 -18.33 6.08
N SER A 150 7.79 -19.37 6.86
CA SER A 150 6.72 -19.32 7.86
C SER A 150 7.01 -18.28 8.95
N GLU A 151 8.23 -18.29 9.46
CA GLU A 151 8.67 -17.39 10.52
C GLU A 151 8.77 -15.94 10.05
N LEU A 152 9.36 -15.70 8.87
CA LEU A 152 9.44 -14.35 8.29
C LEU A 152 8.04 -13.75 8.04
N ILE A 153 7.09 -14.56 7.54
CA ILE A 153 5.71 -14.10 7.34
C ILE A 153 5.03 -13.78 8.67
N LYS A 154 5.27 -14.58 9.72
CA LYS A 154 4.78 -14.29 11.06
C LYS A 154 5.36 -12.96 11.57
N ILE A 155 6.67 -12.77 11.49
CA ILE A 155 7.35 -11.55 11.92
C ILE A 155 6.73 -10.33 11.24
N PHE A 156 6.65 -10.30 9.91
CA PHE A 156 6.08 -9.15 9.21
C PHE A 156 4.59 -8.94 9.48
N SER A 157 3.84 -10.02 9.69
CA SER A 157 2.44 -9.92 10.10
C SER A 157 2.30 -9.23 11.45
N ASP A 158 3.14 -9.60 12.42
CA ASP A 158 3.14 -9.04 13.77
C ASP A 158 3.62 -7.57 13.75
N LEU A 159 4.65 -7.25 12.96
CA LEU A 159 5.13 -5.88 12.81
C LEU A 159 4.09 -4.95 12.17
N ILE A 160 3.37 -5.41 11.15
CA ILE A 160 2.27 -4.65 10.52
C ILE A 160 1.16 -4.37 11.54
N ARG A 161 0.80 -5.36 12.37
CA ARG A 161 -0.26 -5.22 13.38
C ARG A 161 0.13 -4.29 14.53
N ASN A 162 1.42 -4.18 14.82
CA ASN A 162 1.94 -3.37 15.91
C ASN A 162 2.51 -2.01 15.46
N THR A 163 2.28 -1.62 14.20
CA THR A 163 2.80 -0.36 13.65
C THR A 163 2.23 0.86 14.37
N ASN A 164 3.07 1.83 14.74
CA ASN A 164 2.62 3.12 15.26
C ASN A 164 2.30 4.10 14.12
N HIS A 165 1.01 4.31 13.83
CA HIS A 165 0.56 5.22 12.78
C HIS A 165 0.65 6.71 13.11
N GLU A 166 0.79 7.06 14.38
CA GLU A 166 0.86 8.47 14.78
C GLU A 166 2.24 9.06 14.52
N ASP A 167 3.27 8.20 14.39
CA ASP A 167 4.59 8.63 13.98
C ASP A 167 4.60 8.99 12.48
N LYS A 168 4.88 10.27 12.23
CA LYS A 168 4.92 10.86 10.89
C LYS A 168 6.31 10.94 10.28
N GLU A 169 7.36 10.53 10.99
CA GLU A 169 8.75 10.74 10.57
C GLU A 169 9.06 10.00 9.26
N PHE A 170 8.61 8.74 9.15
CA PHE A 170 8.68 7.98 7.90
C PHE A 170 8.11 8.77 6.72
N TYR A 171 6.89 9.31 6.84
CA TYR A 171 6.23 10.01 5.74
C TYR A 171 6.95 11.29 5.35
N LYS A 172 7.55 12.01 6.32
CA LYS A 172 8.38 13.19 6.04
C LYS A 172 9.61 12.81 5.22
N VAL A 173 10.38 11.82 5.67
CA VAL A 173 11.59 11.33 5.00
C VAL A 173 11.25 10.80 3.61
N TYR A 174 10.21 9.96 3.51
CA TYR A 174 9.75 9.36 2.26
C TYR A 174 9.30 10.42 1.26
N LEU A 175 8.41 11.34 1.65
CA LEU A 175 7.90 12.37 0.74
C LEU A 175 9.00 13.32 0.28
N LYS A 176 9.94 13.68 1.16
CA LYS A 176 11.05 14.56 0.79
C LYS A 176 11.91 13.97 -0.33
N GLN A 177 12.05 12.65 -0.35
CA GLN A 177 12.84 11.93 -1.34
C GLN A 177 12.03 11.61 -2.61
N VAL A 178 10.85 11.00 -2.47
CA VAL A 178 10.06 10.50 -3.61
C VAL A 178 9.19 11.57 -4.26
N SER A 179 8.81 12.62 -3.52
CA SER A 179 8.02 13.73 -4.07
C SER A 179 8.41 15.07 -3.44
N PRO A 180 9.62 15.60 -3.72
CA PRO A 180 10.11 16.82 -3.07
C PRO A 180 9.18 18.03 -3.24
N LYS A 181 8.47 18.12 -4.36
CA LYS A 181 7.46 19.17 -4.60
C LYS A 181 6.27 19.05 -3.64
N LYS A 182 5.73 17.84 -3.46
CA LYS A 182 4.62 17.58 -2.52
C LYS A 182 5.07 17.81 -1.08
N TRP A 183 6.29 17.37 -0.74
CA TRP A 183 6.88 17.65 0.56
C TRP A 183 6.97 19.14 0.86
N LYS A 184 7.51 19.95 -0.06
CA LYS A 184 7.53 21.42 0.09
C LYS A 184 6.13 21.95 0.33
N LYS A 185 5.15 21.60 -0.51
CA LYS A 185 3.77 22.09 -0.35
C LYS A 185 3.15 21.78 1.03
N LEU A 186 3.42 20.61 1.59
CA LEU A 186 2.83 20.19 2.86
C LEU A 186 3.55 20.79 4.08
N TYR A 187 4.88 20.91 4.01
CA TYR A 187 5.70 21.22 5.18
C TYR A 187 6.41 22.58 5.12
N SER A 188 6.36 23.32 4.00
CA SER A 188 6.88 24.69 3.92
C SER A 188 5.85 25.76 4.31
N THR A 189 4.57 25.42 4.39
CA THR A 189 3.50 26.30 4.86
C THR A 189 3.26 26.20 6.37
N GLU A 190 3.85 25.22 7.06
CA GLU A 190 3.82 25.09 8.53
C GLU A 190 4.98 25.86 9.21
N ALA A 191 5.81 26.58 8.44
CA ALA A 191 6.95 27.37 8.94
C ALA A 191 6.67 28.88 9.02
N GLN A 192 5.40 29.28 9.06
CA GLN A 192 4.93 30.64 9.36
C GLN A 192 3.94 30.59 10.52
#